data_AF-A0A936C7K4-F1
#
_entry.id   AF-A0A936C7K4-F1
#
_cell.length_a   1.000
_cell.length_b   1.000
_cell.length_c   1.000
_cell.angle_alpha   90.00
_cell.angle_beta   90.00
_cell.angle_gamma   90.00
#
_symmetry.space_group_name_H-M   'P 1'
#
loop_
_entity.id
_entity.type
_entity.pdbx_description
1 polymer ?
#
loop_
_entity_poly.entity_id
_entity_poly.type
_entity_poly.pdbx_seq_one_letter_code
_entity_poly.pdbx_strand_id
1 'polypeptide(L)'
;MSTTTDTSTRALLCAYLLAAAVGWGSPAILGAQGSPSVAKYCSSEAYGGDVPSSDKDAIGRMHPVNSRARYADMVLEQRWPEVLRGLLIEAEEAFAQASVSEEVVATFEAQADSVVKSAERLPSTNAPEYRGALDVLRPVRFDPVQLGARYQLFAGGPDALDLTDTHPTEILKALCWSALSFDQVLNRLARPMRIEARVRLARRNTLWRNYRSFGYTRQPLELLISPGSPLDTIPRGSQLLFLHLSGGVELGVNGIESTRATQAAVTEVIGLLWYRRDFTQYSGFSVVASAINNEPVGVGIMAHLARGVRLGHVWRRSDGKTMGRFLVSADLYGFLEHSKASVDRGRAYARAALVLPGKR
;
A
#
# COMPACT_ATOMS: atom_id res chain seq x y z
N MET A 1 44.19 13.08 -14.82
CA MET A 1 43.66 11.98 -14.01
C MET A 1 42.58 12.55 -13.11
N SER A 2 41.32 12.33 -13.47
CA SER A 2 40.15 12.92 -12.80
C SER A 2 39.49 11.84 -11.95
N THR A 3 39.49 12.01 -10.64
CA THR A 3 38.74 11.18 -9.69
C THR A 3 37.37 11.81 -9.46
N THR A 4 36.38 11.36 -10.22
CA THR A 4 34.96 11.62 -9.96
C THR A 4 34.50 10.74 -8.80
N THR A 5 34.50 11.29 -7.59
CA THR A 5 33.90 10.64 -6.42
C THR A 5 32.39 10.88 -6.39
N ASP A 6 31.72 9.83 -6.83
CA ASP A 6 30.36 9.37 -6.60
C ASP A 6 29.53 10.08 -5.51
N THR A 7 28.63 10.96 -5.95
CA THR A 7 27.55 11.56 -5.14
C THR A 7 26.31 10.67 -5.03
N SER A 8 26.24 9.57 -5.78
CA SER A 8 25.08 8.67 -5.79
C SER A 8 25.04 7.75 -4.56
N THR A 9 26.21 7.42 -3.99
CA THR A 9 26.33 6.56 -2.79
C THR A 9 25.83 7.22 -1.50
N ARG A 10 25.89 8.56 -1.39
CA ARG A 10 25.41 9.28 -0.19
C ARG A 10 23.89 9.42 -0.14
N ALA A 11 23.22 9.51 -1.28
CA ALA A 11 21.75 9.57 -1.35
C ALA A 11 21.10 8.20 -1.01
N LEU A 12 21.76 7.09 -1.39
CA LEU A 12 21.33 5.73 -1.06
C LEU A 12 21.44 5.42 0.45
N LEU A 13 22.45 5.97 1.13
CA LEU A 13 22.64 5.79 2.58
C LEU A 13 21.57 6.53 3.43
N CYS A 14 21.14 7.73 3.02
CA CYS A 14 20.04 8.43 3.70
C CYS A 14 18.68 7.76 3.49
N ALA A 15 18.44 7.16 2.31
CA ALA A 15 17.22 6.40 2.07
C ALA A 15 17.18 5.09 2.88
N TYR A 16 18.32 4.45 3.10
CA TYR A 16 18.42 3.24 3.95
C TYR A 16 18.19 3.56 5.44
N LEU A 17 18.69 4.70 5.93
CA LEU A 17 18.47 5.12 7.33
C LEU A 17 17.01 5.54 7.61
N LEU A 18 16.32 6.13 6.62
CA LEU A 18 14.89 6.42 6.72
C LEU A 18 14.00 5.18 6.57
N ALA A 19 14.41 4.20 5.75
CA ALA A 19 13.74 2.89 5.68
C ALA A 19 13.91 2.07 6.97
N ALA A 20 15.01 2.26 7.70
CA ALA A 20 15.21 1.68 9.03
C ALA A 20 14.35 2.36 10.13
N ALA A 21 14.00 3.63 9.96
CA ALA A 21 13.16 4.37 10.92
C ALA A 21 11.64 4.16 10.74
N VAL A 22 11.19 3.77 9.53
CA VAL A 22 9.78 3.41 9.24
C VAL A 22 9.61 1.89 9.08
N GLY A 23 10.72 1.15 9.19
CA GLY A 23 10.66 -0.28 9.45
C GLY A 23 9.81 -0.50 10.68
N TRP A 24 9.00 -1.56 10.66
CA TRP A 24 8.29 -2.09 11.81
C TRP A 24 9.33 -2.61 12.84
N GLY A 25 10.18 -1.72 13.32
CA GLY A 25 10.96 -1.92 14.51
C GLY A 25 9.94 -2.00 15.61
N SER A 26 9.72 -3.22 16.08
CA SER A 26 9.26 -3.45 17.43
C SER A 26 9.93 -2.38 18.30
N PRO A 27 9.16 -1.57 19.06
CA PRO A 27 9.78 -0.65 20.01
C PRO A 27 10.83 -1.46 20.76
N ALA A 28 12.03 -0.91 20.93
CA ALA A 28 13.01 -1.51 21.82
C ALA A 28 12.38 -1.51 23.21
N ILE A 29 11.66 -2.59 23.53
CA ILE A 29 11.07 -2.88 24.81
C ILE A 29 12.27 -3.00 25.73
N LEU A 30 12.53 -1.96 26.52
CA LEU A 30 13.38 -2.06 27.69
C LEU A 30 12.90 -3.27 28.46
N GLY A 31 13.74 -4.32 28.46
CA GLY A 31 13.39 -5.67 28.85
C GLY A 31 12.97 -5.75 30.30
N ALA A 32 11.68 -5.55 30.58
CA ALA A 32 11.05 -6.21 31.69
C ALA A 32 11.16 -7.72 31.40
N GLN A 33 12.08 -8.38 32.10
CA GLN A 33 12.17 -9.84 32.07
C GLN A 33 10.80 -10.37 32.49
N GLY A 34 10.07 -10.96 31.53
CA GLY A 34 8.79 -11.60 31.79
C GLY A 34 8.97 -12.72 32.80
N SER A 35 7.89 -13.12 33.48
CA SER A 35 7.96 -14.30 34.35
C SER A 35 8.45 -15.50 33.51
N PRO A 36 9.67 -16.04 33.77
CA PRO A 36 10.28 -17.05 32.90
C PRO A 36 9.47 -18.35 32.83
N SER A 37 8.61 -18.58 33.83
CA SER A 37 7.69 -19.72 33.84
C SER A 37 6.57 -19.61 32.80
N VAL A 38 6.00 -18.42 32.60
CA VAL A 38 4.91 -18.19 31.63
C VAL A 38 5.46 -18.17 30.20
N ALA A 39 6.65 -17.58 30.02
CA ALA A 39 7.33 -17.49 28.72
C ALA A 39 7.52 -18.86 28.05
N LYS A 40 7.79 -19.90 28.84
CA LYS A 40 7.96 -21.28 28.37
C LYS A 40 6.74 -21.81 27.59
N TYR A 41 5.53 -21.34 27.92
CA TYR A 41 4.28 -21.82 27.31
C TYR A 41 3.73 -20.84 26.27
N CYS A 42 3.94 -19.55 26.47
CA CYS A 42 3.26 -18.47 25.75
C CYS A 42 4.13 -17.74 24.73
N SER A 43 5.36 -18.20 24.50
CA SER A 43 6.29 -17.59 23.55
C SER A 43 6.76 -18.60 22.50
N SER A 44 7.64 -18.13 21.61
CA SER A 44 8.29 -18.99 20.63
C SER A 44 9.14 -20.10 21.25
N GLU A 45 9.49 -20.02 22.53
CA GLU A 45 10.17 -21.09 23.27
C GLU A 45 9.34 -22.38 23.31
N ALA A 46 8.01 -22.27 23.27
CA ALA A 46 7.10 -23.43 23.22
C ALA A 46 7.34 -24.30 21.98
N TYR A 47 7.92 -23.76 20.90
CA TYR A 47 8.27 -24.55 19.71
C TYR A 47 9.57 -25.36 19.86
N GLY A 48 10.45 -24.97 20.79
CA GLY A 48 11.78 -25.55 20.97
C GLY A 48 11.96 -26.38 22.24
N GLY A 49 10.98 -26.38 23.15
CA GLY A 49 10.99 -27.17 24.37
C GLY A 49 10.76 -28.67 24.15
N ASP A 50 10.85 -29.44 25.23
CA ASP A 50 10.50 -30.86 25.22
C ASP A 50 9.05 -31.04 24.75
N VAL A 51 8.89 -31.54 23.53
CA VAL A 51 7.58 -31.86 22.98
C VAL A 51 6.97 -32.95 23.85
N PRO A 52 5.79 -32.74 24.46
CA PRO A 52 5.16 -33.77 25.26
C PRO A 52 5.03 -35.05 24.43
N SER A 53 5.57 -36.15 24.94
CA SER A 53 5.54 -37.47 24.28
C SER A 53 4.11 -38.04 24.15
N SER A 54 3.13 -37.34 24.69
CA SER A 54 1.74 -37.74 24.85
C SER A 54 0.87 -36.86 23.95
N ASP A 55 0.62 -37.34 22.74
CA ASP A 55 -0.55 -36.92 21.94
C ASP A 55 -1.86 -37.52 22.55
N LYS A 56 -1.77 -38.11 23.75
CA LYS A 56 -2.82 -38.89 24.41
C LYS A 56 -3.76 -38.00 25.24
N ASP A 57 -3.25 -36.95 25.87
CA ASP A 57 -4.07 -35.99 26.62
C ASP A 57 -4.39 -34.74 25.78
N ALA A 58 -5.48 -34.03 26.12
CA ALA A 58 -6.01 -32.95 25.30
C ALA A 58 -5.11 -31.72 25.27
N ILE A 59 -4.49 -31.38 26.40
CA ILE A 59 -3.54 -30.26 26.50
C ILE A 59 -2.31 -30.53 25.62
N GLY A 60 -1.76 -31.74 25.67
CA GLY A 60 -0.62 -32.17 24.86
C GLY A 60 -0.87 -32.15 23.36
N ARG A 61 -2.10 -32.44 22.90
CA ARG A 61 -2.50 -32.30 21.49
C ARG A 61 -2.40 -30.86 20.99
N MET A 62 -2.76 -29.90 21.86
CA MET A 62 -2.70 -28.48 21.53
C MET A 62 -1.29 -27.91 21.48
N HIS A 63 -0.26 -28.66 21.90
CA HIS A 63 1.12 -28.24 21.73
C HIS A 63 1.40 -27.90 20.26
N PRO A 64 2.00 -26.74 19.92
CA PRO A 64 2.08 -26.28 18.53
C PRO A 64 2.77 -27.25 17.57
N VAL A 65 3.74 -28.03 18.06
CA VAL A 65 4.40 -29.09 17.27
C VAL A 65 3.47 -30.26 16.96
N ASN A 66 2.67 -30.70 17.93
CA ASN A 66 1.75 -31.85 17.79
C ASN A 66 0.57 -31.47 16.91
N SER A 67 -0.07 -30.34 17.19
CA SER A 67 -1.13 -29.75 16.38
C SER A 67 -0.69 -29.58 14.92
N ARG A 68 0.50 -29.02 14.68
CA ARG A 68 1.06 -28.90 13.32
C ARG A 68 1.18 -30.25 12.61
N ALA A 69 1.67 -31.28 13.29
CA ALA A 69 1.83 -32.61 12.71
C ALA A 69 0.48 -33.22 12.37
N ARG A 70 -0.49 -33.10 13.28
CA ARG A 70 -1.85 -33.63 13.15
C ARG A 70 -2.63 -33.02 11.99
N TYR A 71 -2.56 -31.70 11.82
CA TYR A 71 -3.28 -31.00 10.75
C TYR A 71 -2.45 -30.80 9.47
N ALA A 72 -1.27 -31.43 9.35
CA ALA A 72 -0.33 -31.19 8.25
C ALA A 72 -0.98 -31.43 6.88
N ASP A 73 -1.65 -32.56 6.69
CA ASP A 73 -2.25 -32.93 5.40
C ASP A 73 -3.41 -32.00 5.03
N MET A 74 -4.29 -31.69 5.98
CA MET A 74 -5.40 -30.76 5.75
C MET A 74 -4.92 -29.33 5.43
N VAL A 75 -3.82 -28.88 6.05
CA VAL A 75 -3.16 -27.61 5.73
C VAL A 75 -2.56 -27.65 4.32
N LEU A 76 -1.97 -28.77 3.91
CA LEU A 76 -1.45 -28.95 2.54
C LEU A 76 -2.58 -28.96 1.50
N GLU A 77 -3.70 -29.60 1.82
CA GLU A 77 -4.93 -29.62 1.02
C GLU A 77 -5.74 -28.32 1.13
N GLN A 78 -5.29 -27.36 1.94
CA GLN A 78 -5.92 -26.04 2.12
C GLN A 78 -7.38 -26.12 2.64
N ARG A 79 -7.66 -27.13 3.45
CA ARG A 79 -8.94 -27.37 4.13
C ARG A 79 -9.05 -26.54 5.41
N TRP A 80 -8.92 -25.22 5.26
CA TRP A 80 -8.77 -24.28 6.37
C TRP A 80 -9.94 -24.30 7.37
N PRO A 81 -11.22 -24.32 6.94
CA PRO A 81 -12.33 -24.41 7.88
C PRO A 81 -12.27 -25.67 8.73
N GLU A 82 -11.92 -26.82 8.14
CA GLU A 82 -11.82 -28.09 8.87
C GLU A 82 -10.65 -28.09 9.87
N VAL A 83 -9.51 -27.54 9.50
CA VAL A 83 -8.37 -27.37 10.42
C VAL A 83 -8.76 -26.50 11.60
N LEU A 84 -9.36 -25.32 11.35
CA LEU A 84 -9.70 -24.37 12.42
C LEU A 84 -10.82 -24.89 13.33
N ARG A 85 -11.81 -25.60 12.78
CA ARG A 85 -12.84 -26.28 13.60
C ARG A 85 -12.25 -27.43 14.42
N GLY A 86 -11.34 -28.21 13.83
CA GLY A 86 -10.61 -29.24 14.57
C GLY A 86 -9.84 -28.66 15.75
N LEU A 87 -9.10 -27.57 15.54
CA LEU A 87 -8.39 -26.87 16.60
C LEU A 87 -9.32 -26.33 17.69
N LEU A 88 -10.52 -25.85 17.32
CA LEU A 88 -11.49 -25.36 18.29
C LEU A 88 -11.98 -26.50 19.20
N ILE A 89 -12.35 -27.64 18.62
CA ILE A 89 -12.78 -28.83 19.38
C ILE A 89 -11.66 -29.31 20.31
N GLU A 90 -10.42 -29.41 19.82
CA GLU A 90 -9.29 -29.84 20.64
C GLU A 90 -8.95 -28.81 21.74
N ALA A 91 -9.15 -27.51 21.48
CA ALA A 91 -9.00 -26.47 22.49
C ALA A 91 -10.08 -26.59 23.60
N GLU A 92 -11.34 -26.83 23.23
CA GLU A 92 -12.43 -27.09 24.19
C GLU A 92 -12.11 -28.27 25.12
N GLU A 93 -11.61 -29.38 24.56
CA GLU A 93 -11.17 -30.54 25.34
C GLU A 93 -10.00 -30.20 26.28
N ALA A 94 -9.02 -29.42 25.79
CA ALA A 94 -7.89 -28.97 26.59
C ALA A 94 -8.32 -28.03 27.73
N PHE A 95 -9.29 -27.15 27.48
CA PHE A 95 -9.85 -26.23 28.47
C PHE A 95 -10.63 -26.98 29.54
N ALA A 96 -11.44 -27.97 29.15
CA ALA A 96 -12.14 -28.84 30.09
C ALA A 96 -11.16 -29.61 30.99
N GLN A 97 -10.10 -30.20 30.40
CA GLN A 97 -9.07 -30.90 31.16
C GLN A 97 -8.31 -29.98 32.13
N ALA A 98 -7.99 -28.76 31.71
CA ALA A 98 -7.29 -27.77 32.52
C ALA A 98 -8.19 -27.03 33.53
N SER A 99 -9.51 -27.27 33.50
CA SER A 99 -10.51 -26.55 34.31
C SER A 99 -10.44 -25.02 34.11
N VAL A 100 -10.33 -24.57 32.86
CA VAL A 100 -10.39 -23.14 32.50
C VAL A 100 -11.81 -22.62 32.79
N SER A 101 -11.92 -21.39 33.29
CA SER A 101 -13.23 -20.80 33.60
C SER A 101 -14.08 -20.60 32.34
N GLU A 102 -15.40 -20.78 32.48
CA GLU A 102 -16.36 -20.66 31.37
C GLU A 102 -16.28 -19.29 30.67
N GLU A 103 -16.03 -18.21 31.41
CA GLU A 103 -15.87 -16.85 30.86
C GLU A 103 -14.67 -16.76 29.89
N VAL A 104 -13.54 -17.36 30.27
CA VAL A 104 -12.33 -17.37 29.45
C VAL A 104 -12.52 -18.28 28.23
N VAL A 105 -13.18 -19.42 28.40
CA VAL A 105 -13.53 -20.33 27.30
C VAL A 105 -14.42 -19.61 26.29
N ALA A 106 -15.52 -19.00 26.73
CA ALA A 106 -16.44 -18.26 25.86
C ALA A 106 -15.74 -17.11 25.11
N THR A 107 -14.80 -16.43 25.76
CA THR A 107 -13.98 -15.39 25.13
C THR A 107 -13.10 -15.95 24.02
N PHE A 108 -12.38 -17.05 24.29
CA PHE A 108 -11.53 -17.70 23.31
C PHE A 108 -12.34 -18.24 22.12
N GLU A 109 -13.44 -18.94 22.40
CA GLU A 109 -14.36 -19.48 21.41
C GLU A 109 -14.90 -18.38 20.50
N ALA A 110 -15.35 -17.25 21.05
CA ALA A 110 -15.86 -16.13 20.25
C ALA A 110 -14.82 -15.61 19.25
N GLN A 111 -13.55 -15.53 19.65
CA GLN A 111 -12.45 -15.13 18.77
C GLN A 111 -12.16 -16.21 17.70
N ALA A 112 -12.13 -17.49 18.09
CA ALA A 112 -11.89 -18.62 17.19
C ALA A 112 -13.02 -18.76 16.15
N ASP A 113 -14.28 -18.69 16.59
CA ASP A 113 -15.47 -18.70 15.75
C ASP A 113 -15.46 -17.59 14.72
N SER A 114 -15.07 -16.37 15.12
CA SER A 114 -14.96 -15.25 14.20
C SER A 114 -14.00 -15.56 13.06
N VAL A 115 -12.91 -16.29 13.35
CA VAL A 115 -11.91 -16.66 12.36
C VAL A 115 -12.36 -17.84 11.50
N VAL A 116 -12.99 -18.86 12.10
CA VAL A 116 -13.61 -19.97 11.36
C VAL A 116 -14.63 -19.45 10.35
N LYS A 117 -15.55 -18.59 10.78
CA LYS A 117 -16.56 -17.97 9.91
C LYS A 117 -15.95 -17.13 8.79
N SER A 118 -14.82 -16.46 9.04
CA SER A 118 -14.09 -15.75 7.99
C SER A 118 -13.39 -16.70 7.02
N ALA A 119 -12.83 -17.82 7.50
CA ALA A 119 -12.19 -18.83 6.67
C ALA A 119 -13.20 -19.55 5.75
N GLU A 120 -14.43 -19.80 6.21
CA GLU A 120 -15.52 -20.37 5.40
C GLU A 120 -15.95 -19.47 4.24
N ARG A 121 -15.76 -18.15 4.38
CA ARG A 121 -16.05 -17.16 3.33
C ARG A 121 -14.89 -16.98 2.36
N LEU A 122 -13.74 -17.57 2.64
CA LEU A 122 -12.64 -17.52 1.70
C LEU A 122 -13.04 -18.33 0.46
N PRO A 123 -12.92 -17.73 -0.73
CA PRO A 123 -13.08 -18.49 -1.97
C PRO A 123 -12.12 -19.67 -1.95
N SER A 124 -12.46 -20.75 -2.68
CA SER A 124 -11.46 -21.78 -2.95
C SER A 124 -10.21 -21.10 -3.53
N THR A 125 -9.03 -21.56 -3.14
CA THR A 125 -7.74 -20.92 -3.46
C THR A 125 -7.44 -20.80 -4.95
N ASN A 126 -8.23 -21.47 -5.80
CA ASN A 126 -8.17 -21.38 -7.25
C ASN A 126 -9.13 -20.34 -7.87
N ALA A 127 -9.97 -19.67 -7.06
CA ALA A 127 -10.96 -18.72 -7.57
C ALA A 127 -10.36 -17.31 -7.77
N PRO A 128 -10.66 -16.61 -8.89
CA PRO A 128 -10.23 -15.23 -9.13
C PRO A 128 -10.70 -14.22 -8.07
N GLU A 129 -11.74 -14.58 -7.31
CA GLU A 129 -12.40 -13.78 -6.27
C GLU A 129 -11.64 -13.79 -4.93
N TYR A 130 -10.71 -14.74 -4.76
CA TYR A 130 -9.81 -14.83 -3.59
C TYR A 130 -9.04 -13.52 -3.35
N ARG A 131 -8.94 -12.70 -4.40
CA ARG A 131 -8.21 -11.44 -4.46
C ARG A 131 -8.82 -10.29 -3.67
N GLY A 132 -10.11 -10.35 -3.32
CA GLY A 132 -10.81 -9.33 -2.52
C GLY A 132 -11.06 -9.73 -1.06
N ALA A 133 -10.84 -11.00 -0.71
CA ALA A 133 -11.19 -11.56 0.59
C ALA A 133 -10.25 -11.15 1.75
N LEU A 134 -9.19 -10.38 1.45
CA LEU A 134 -8.23 -9.89 2.44
C LEU A 134 -8.86 -8.92 3.45
N ASP A 135 -9.90 -8.18 3.05
CA ASP A 135 -10.63 -7.28 3.95
C ASP A 135 -11.55 -8.06 4.93
N VAL A 136 -11.73 -9.37 4.73
CA VAL A 136 -12.66 -10.22 5.48
C VAL A 136 -11.98 -10.97 6.63
N LEU A 137 -10.67 -11.21 6.54
CA LEU A 137 -9.90 -11.77 7.65
C LEU A 137 -9.67 -10.66 8.67
N ARG A 138 -10.51 -10.62 9.71
CA ARG A 138 -10.26 -9.77 10.87
C ARG A 138 -8.85 -10.04 11.41
N PRO A 139 -8.10 -9.02 11.86
CA PRO A 139 -6.77 -9.19 12.41
C PRO A 139 -6.82 -9.74 13.84
N VAL A 140 -7.60 -10.79 14.09
CA VAL A 140 -7.55 -11.50 15.37
C VAL A 140 -6.17 -12.15 15.45
N ARG A 141 -5.40 -11.77 16.46
CA ARG A 141 -4.08 -12.33 16.73
C ARG A 141 -4.19 -13.24 17.94
N PHE A 142 -3.89 -14.52 17.72
CA PHE A 142 -3.77 -15.50 18.79
C PHE A 142 -2.34 -15.56 19.36
N ASP A 143 -1.39 -14.83 18.76
CA ASP A 143 -0.04 -14.67 19.30
C ASP A 143 -0.06 -13.95 20.67
N PRO A 144 0.32 -14.61 21.78
CA PRO A 144 0.36 -13.98 23.09
C PRO A 144 1.38 -12.85 23.13
N VAL A 145 0.96 -11.65 23.54
CA VAL A 145 1.84 -10.47 23.61
C VAL A 145 2.40 -10.32 25.02
N GLN A 146 3.72 -10.24 25.14
CA GLN A 146 4.36 -9.97 26.42
C GLN A 146 4.22 -8.48 26.80
N LEU A 147 3.59 -8.21 27.94
CA LEU A 147 3.37 -6.87 28.48
C LEU A 147 3.99 -6.78 29.89
N GLY A 148 5.29 -6.51 29.96
CA GLY A 148 6.02 -6.53 31.21
C GLY A 148 6.21 -7.96 31.74
N ALA A 149 5.73 -8.21 32.97
CA ALA A 149 5.83 -9.52 33.63
C ALA A 149 4.74 -10.52 33.22
N ARG A 150 3.71 -10.08 32.48
CA ARG A 150 2.55 -10.89 32.06
C ARG A 150 2.52 -11.08 30.54
N TYR A 151 1.80 -12.10 30.11
CA TYR A 151 1.39 -12.28 28.72
C TYR A 151 -0.08 -11.89 28.58
N GLN A 152 -0.48 -11.46 27.39
CA GLN A 152 -1.87 -11.13 27.10
C GLN A 152 -2.30 -11.76 25.78
N LEU A 153 -3.36 -12.56 25.80
CA LEU A 153 -4.06 -12.98 24.59
C LEU A 153 -5.03 -11.88 24.16
N PHE A 154 -5.24 -11.76 22.85
CA PHE A 154 -6.16 -10.78 22.26
C PHE A 154 -5.84 -9.32 22.67
N ALA A 155 -4.54 -9.03 22.78
CA ALA A 155 -4.06 -7.74 23.26
C ALA A 155 -4.58 -6.55 22.44
N GLY A 156 -4.99 -5.49 23.15
CA GLY A 156 -5.54 -4.26 22.56
C GLY A 156 -7.03 -4.29 22.22
N GLY A 157 -7.74 -5.41 22.51
CA GLY A 157 -9.19 -5.52 22.43
C GLY A 157 -9.89 -5.43 23.80
N PRO A 158 -11.23 -5.30 23.84
CA PRO A 158 -12.01 -5.39 25.07
C PRO A 158 -11.98 -6.80 25.70
N ASP A 159 -11.68 -7.81 24.89
CA ASP A 159 -11.69 -9.23 25.25
C ASP A 159 -10.28 -9.76 25.60
N ALA A 160 -9.41 -8.87 26.09
CA ALA A 160 -8.02 -9.22 26.38
C ALA A 160 -7.94 -10.14 27.61
N LEU A 161 -7.18 -11.24 27.50
CA LEU A 161 -6.99 -12.20 28.58
C LEU A 161 -5.57 -12.08 29.14
N ASP A 162 -5.45 -11.69 30.40
CA ASP A 162 -4.17 -11.58 31.09
C ASP A 162 -3.71 -12.94 31.64
N LEU A 163 -2.50 -13.35 31.25
CA LEU A 163 -1.86 -14.59 31.64
C LEU A 163 -0.63 -14.29 32.49
N THR A 164 -0.69 -14.76 33.73
CA THR A 164 0.30 -14.52 34.78
C THR A 164 0.76 -15.83 35.40
N ASP A 165 1.85 -15.79 36.15
CA ASP A 165 2.39 -16.93 36.90
C ASP A 165 1.50 -17.39 38.06
N THR A 166 0.50 -16.60 38.43
CA THR A 166 -0.53 -17.02 39.40
C THR A 166 -1.52 -18.04 38.82
N HIS A 167 -1.56 -18.22 37.49
CA HIS A 167 -2.39 -19.23 36.88
C HIS A 167 -1.76 -20.63 37.01
N PRO A 168 -2.56 -21.69 37.26
CA PRO A 168 -2.09 -23.06 37.18
C PRO A 168 -1.41 -23.37 35.85
N THR A 169 -0.32 -24.16 35.90
CA THR A 169 0.46 -24.54 34.72
C THR A 169 -0.40 -25.15 33.60
N GLU A 170 -1.39 -25.98 33.94
CA GLU A 170 -2.26 -26.61 32.95
C GLU A 170 -3.18 -25.60 32.25
N ILE A 171 -3.65 -24.56 32.95
CA ILE A 171 -4.40 -23.44 32.35
C ILE A 171 -3.50 -22.66 31.40
N LEU A 172 -2.27 -22.33 31.82
CA LEU A 172 -1.31 -21.62 30.97
C LEU A 172 -0.99 -22.41 29.69
N LYS A 173 -0.73 -23.72 29.81
CA LYS A 173 -0.50 -24.59 28.64
C LYS A 173 -1.72 -24.63 27.74
N ALA A 174 -2.91 -24.92 28.28
CA ALA A 174 -4.13 -25.06 27.50
C ALA A 174 -4.42 -23.78 26.71
N LEU A 175 -4.37 -22.60 27.34
CA LEU A 175 -4.62 -21.32 26.68
C LEU A 175 -3.52 -20.94 25.68
N CYS A 176 -2.26 -20.97 26.10
CA CYS A 176 -1.16 -20.51 25.25
C CYS A 176 -0.87 -21.44 24.09
N TRP A 177 -0.88 -22.75 24.31
CA TRP A 177 -0.64 -23.70 23.22
C TRP A 177 -1.79 -23.72 22.22
N SER A 178 -3.05 -23.59 22.69
CA SER A 178 -4.18 -23.41 21.79
C SER A 178 -4.03 -22.15 20.94
N ALA A 179 -3.72 -21.02 21.57
CA ALA A 179 -3.55 -19.75 20.87
C ALA A 179 -2.39 -19.81 19.85
N LEU A 180 -1.22 -20.33 20.24
CA LEU A 180 -0.08 -20.50 19.34
C LEU A 180 -0.38 -21.46 18.17
N SER A 181 -1.17 -22.51 18.39
CA SER A 181 -1.59 -23.45 17.34
C SER A 181 -2.54 -22.77 16.33
N PHE A 182 -3.51 -21.99 16.81
CA PHE A 182 -4.35 -21.14 15.95
C PHE A 182 -3.51 -20.13 15.16
N ASP A 183 -2.63 -19.40 15.84
CA ASP A 183 -1.77 -18.39 15.19
C ASP A 183 -0.90 -19.01 14.10
N GLN A 184 -0.34 -20.20 14.34
CA GLN A 184 0.49 -20.89 13.36
C GLN A 184 -0.29 -21.26 12.09
N VAL A 185 -1.51 -21.81 12.22
CA VAL A 185 -2.37 -22.13 11.07
C VAL A 185 -2.76 -20.86 10.33
N LEU A 186 -3.16 -19.81 11.04
CA LEU A 186 -3.54 -18.53 10.46
C LEU A 186 -2.38 -17.84 9.76
N ASN A 187 -1.16 -17.93 10.30
CA ASN A 187 0.03 -17.40 9.65
C ASN A 187 0.34 -18.16 8.36
N ARG A 188 0.10 -19.48 8.29
CA ARG A 188 0.23 -20.23 7.02
C ARG A 188 -0.82 -19.85 6.00
N LEU A 189 -2.07 -19.69 6.41
CA LEU A 189 -3.16 -19.20 5.57
C LEU A 189 -2.86 -17.79 5.03
N ALA A 190 -2.46 -16.87 5.92
CA ALA A 190 -2.27 -15.46 5.58
C ALA A 190 -0.98 -15.18 4.80
N ARG A 191 0.09 -15.98 4.94
CA ARG A 191 1.40 -15.72 4.32
C ARG A 191 1.34 -15.54 2.79
N PRO A 192 0.77 -16.46 1.98
CA PRO A 192 0.68 -16.26 0.54
C PRO A 192 -0.11 -14.99 0.20
N MET A 193 -1.20 -14.72 0.93
CA MET A 193 -2.03 -13.53 0.72
C MET A 193 -1.27 -12.24 1.04
N ARG A 194 -0.46 -12.21 2.12
CA ARG A 194 0.40 -11.08 2.49
C ARG A 194 1.47 -10.82 1.41
N ILE A 195 2.08 -11.87 0.86
CA ILE A 195 3.05 -11.74 -0.23
C ILE A 195 2.38 -11.15 -1.48
N GLU A 196 1.22 -11.68 -1.88
CA GLU A 196 0.49 -11.16 -3.02
C GLU A 196 0.06 -9.70 -2.82
N ALA A 197 -0.46 -9.37 -1.63
CA ALA A 197 -0.81 -8.00 -1.27
C ALA A 197 0.39 -7.06 -1.36
N ARG A 198 1.57 -7.47 -0.85
CA ARG A 198 2.82 -6.71 -0.98
C ARG A 198 3.22 -6.51 -2.43
N VAL A 199 3.15 -7.54 -3.27
CA VAL A 199 3.45 -7.43 -4.70
C VAL A 199 2.48 -6.48 -5.40
N ARG A 200 1.18 -6.57 -5.10
CA ARG A 200 0.16 -5.66 -5.66
C ARG A 200 0.37 -4.21 -5.21
N LEU A 201 0.68 -3.99 -3.93
CA LEU A 201 0.99 -2.67 -3.40
C LEU A 201 2.26 -2.11 -4.05
N ALA A 202 3.32 -2.91 -4.19
CA ALA A 202 4.55 -2.51 -4.89
C ALA A 202 4.27 -2.15 -6.36
N ARG A 203 3.42 -2.92 -7.04
CA ARG A 203 2.97 -2.62 -8.41
C ARG A 203 2.17 -1.32 -8.46
N ARG A 204 1.16 -1.15 -7.59
CA ARG A 204 0.36 0.08 -7.52
C ARG A 204 1.23 1.30 -7.22
N ASN A 205 2.18 1.19 -6.30
CA ASN A 205 3.14 2.24 -5.99
C ASN A 205 4.00 2.60 -7.21
N THR A 206 4.46 1.59 -7.96
CA THR A 206 5.20 1.80 -9.21
C THR A 206 4.34 2.52 -10.26
N LEU A 207 3.09 2.10 -10.45
CA LEU A 207 2.15 2.75 -11.38
C LEU A 207 1.88 4.21 -10.98
N TRP A 208 1.70 4.47 -9.68
CA TRP A 208 1.53 5.82 -9.13
C TRP A 208 2.75 6.69 -9.39
N ARG A 209 3.96 6.16 -9.12
CA ARG A 209 5.21 6.87 -9.39
C ARG A 209 5.37 7.19 -10.88
N ASN A 210 5.06 6.23 -11.76
CA ASN A 210 5.12 6.43 -13.21
C ASN A 210 4.10 7.47 -13.65
N TYR A 211 2.86 7.40 -13.17
CA TYR A 211 1.84 8.40 -13.46
C TYR A 211 2.25 9.80 -12.99
N ARG A 212 2.84 9.97 -11.80
CA ARG A 212 3.37 11.28 -11.36
C ARG A 212 4.55 11.77 -12.21
N SER A 213 5.35 10.84 -12.75
CA SER A 213 6.59 11.16 -13.47
C SER A 213 6.39 11.31 -14.99
N PHE A 214 5.34 10.73 -15.55
CA PHE A 214 5.13 10.67 -17.00
C PHE A 214 3.69 10.97 -17.41
N GLY A 215 2.74 10.87 -16.48
CA GLY A 215 1.33 11.08 -16.75
C GLY A 215 0.93 12.55 -16.86
N TYR A 216 -0.32 12.74 -17.29
CA TYR A 216 -0.90 14.06 -17.46
C TYR A 216 -1.42 14.61 -16.14
N THR A 217 -1.09 15.86 -15.83
CA THR A 217 -1.58 16.53 -14.62
C THR A 217 -3.09 16.65 -14.68
N ARG A 218 -3.78 16.25 -13.61
CA ARG A 218 -5.23 16.47 -13.49
C ARG A 218 -5.50 17.84 -12.90
N GLN A 219 -6.38 18.61 -13.54
CA GLN A 219 -6.83 19.89 -13.00
C GLN A 219 -7.99 19.71 -12.02
N PRO A 220 -8.18 20.62 -11.05
CA PRO A 220 -9.25 20.49 -10.05
C PRO A 220 -10.63 20.22 -10.65
N LEU A 221 -10.96 20.86 -11.77
CA LEU A 221 -12.24 20.64 -12.45
C LEU A 221 -12.37 19.23 -13.06
N GLU A 222 -11.28 18.68 -13.60
CA GLU A 222 -11.25 17.31 -14.11
C GLU A 222 -11.47 16.29 -13.00
N LEU A 223 -10.99 16.58 -11.78
CA LEU A 223 -11.21 15.76 -10.60
C LEU A 223 -12.67 15.78 -10.12
N LEU A 224 -13.39 16.88 -10.35
CA LEU A 224 -14.81 16.99 -9.99
C LEU A 224 -15.71 16.14 -10.91
N ILE A 225 -15.36 16.02 -12.18
CA ILE A 225 -16.17 15.29 -13.17
C ILE A 225 -15.73 13.84 -13.38
N SER A 226 -14.48 13.50 -13.02
CA SER A 226 -13.95 12.15 -13.15
C SER A 226 -14.23 11.36 -11.87
N PRO A 227 -15.07 10.31 -11.89
CA PRO A 227 -15.43 9.57 -10.70
C PRO A 227 -14.19 8.92 -10.05
N GLY A 228 -13.97 9.25 -8.77
CA GLY A 228 -12.87 8.72 -7.95
C GLY A 228 -12.46 9.74 -6.89
N SER A 229 -11.84 9.28 -5.80
CA SER A 229 -11.25 10.20 -4.83
C SER A 229 -10.17 11.05 -5.51
N PRO A 230 -10.16 12.38 -5.36
CA PRO A 230 -9.10 13.25 -5.90
C PRO A 230 -7.71 12.88 -5.36
N LEU A 231 -7.66 12.08 -4.30
CA LEU A 231 -6.43 11.65 -3.63
C LEU A 231 -5.95 10.25 -4.03
N ASP A 232 -6.74 9.41 -4.71
CA ASP A 232 -6.42 7.96 -4.64
C ASP A 232 -6.72 7.07 -5.87
N THR A 233 -7.08 7.64 -7.02
CA THR A 233 -7.23 6.82 -8.24
C THR A 233 -6.23 7.22 -9.32
N ILE A 234 -5.29 6.32 -9.62
CA ILE A 234 -4.61 6.29 -10.92
C ILE A 234 -5.73 6.16 -11.98
N PRO A 235 -5.72 6.95 -13.08
CA PRO A 235 -6.72 6.83 -14.12
C PRO A 235 -6.84 5.39 -14.64
N ARG A 236 -8.05 4.95 -15.03
CA ARG A 236 -8.33 3.58 -15.50
C ARG A 236 -7.84 3.34 -16.93
N GLY A 237 -6.55 3.61 -17.18
CA GLY A 237 -5.96 3.53 -18.51
C GLY A 237 -6.35 4.66 -19.47
N SER A 238 -7.31 5.51 -19.10
CA SER A 238 -7.67 6.73 -19.83
C SER A 238 -8.03 7.87 -18.88
N GLN A 239 -7.98 9.10 -19.39
CA GLN A 239 -8.35 10.32 -18.66
C GLN A 239 -9.12 11.27 -19.57
N LEU A 240 -10.27 11.74 -19.08
CA LEU A 240 -11.03 12.81 -19.71
C LEU A 240 -10.38 14.15 -19.36
N LEU A 241 -10.16 14.98 -20.38
CA LEU A 241 -9.73 16.36 -20.23
C LEU A 241 -10.95 17.25 -20.37
N PHE A 242 -11.11 18.21 -19.47
CA PHE A 242 -12.24 19.14 -19.49
C PHE A 242 -11.83 20.50 -18.95
N LEU A 243 -11.96 21.51 -19.81
CA LEU A 243 -11.49 22.87 -19.59
C LEU A 243 -10.05 22.92 -19.03
N HIS A 244 -9.15 22.11 -19.59
CA HIS A 244 -7.76 22.02 -19.14
C HIS A 244 -6.98 23.26 -19.56
N LEU A 245 -6.53 24.07 -18.60
CA LEU A 245 -5.76 25.28 -18.85
C LEU A 245 -4.28 25.00 -19.13
N SER A 246 -3.74 25.63 -20.15
CA SER A 246 -2.33 25.53 -20.52
C SER A 246 -1.78 26.79 -21.19
N GLY A 247 -0.46 26.90 -21.25
CA GLY A 247 0.24 27.94 -22.00
C GLY A 247 0.84 27.38 -23.28
N GLY A 248 0.88 28.17 -24.34
CA GLY A 248 1.51 27.75 -25.60
C GLY A 248 2.03 28.88 -26.44
N VAL A 249 2.58 28.51 -27.58
CA VAL A 249 3.06 29.40 -28.63
C VAL A 249 2.36 28.99 -29.93
N GLU A 250 1.70 29.95 -30.57
CA GLU A 250 1.19 29.79 -31.93
C GLU A 250 2.22 30.30 -32.95
N LEU A 251 2.42 29.51 -33.99
CA LEU A 251 3.29 29.80 -35.13
C LEU A 251 2.40 30.06 -36.35
N GLY A 252 2.42 31.30 -36.84
CA GLY A 252 1.74 31.68 -38.08
C GLY A 252 2.56 31.30 -39.30
N VAL A 253 1.94 30.65 -40.29
CA VAL A 253 2.59 30.32 -41.57
C VAL A 253 2.09 31.28 -42.65
N ASN A 254 2.60 32.51 -42.62
CA ASN A 254 2.40 33.48 -43.70
C ASN A 254 3.69 33.53 -44.54
N GLY A 255 3.99 32.45 -45.25
CA GLY A 255 5.22 32.29 -46.04
C GLY A 255 6.45 31.91 -45.20
N ILE A 256 7.49 31.37 -45.87
CA ILE A 256 8.72 30.83 -45.25
C ILE A 256 9.51 31.92 -44.51
N GLU A 257 9.38 33.19 -44.92
CA GLU A 257 10.19 34.30 -44.40
C GLU A 257 9.59 35.01 -43.17
N SER A 258 8.37 34.67 -42.72
CA SER A 258 7.73 35.41 -41.61
C SER A 258 7.03 34.54 -40.56
N THR A 259 7.71 33.48 -40.09
CA THR A 259 7.24 32.72 -38.93
C THR A 259 7.27 33.59 -37.67
N ARG A 260 6.12 34.17 -37.30
CA ARG A 260 5.96 34.86 -36.01
C ARG A 260 5.47 33.88 -34.97
N ALA A 261 6.18 33.84 -33.85
CA ALA A 261 5.81 33.10 -32.65
C ALA A 261 5.06 34.02 -31.69
N THR A 262 3.82 33.65 -31.34
CA THR A 262 2.97 34.44 -30.44
C THR A 262 2.55 33.60 -29.26
N GLN A 263 2.72 34.12 -28.03
CA GLN A 263 2.28 33.44 -26.82
C GLN A 263 0.75 33.39 -26.77
N ALA A 264 0.21 32.27 -26.33
CA ALA A 264 -1.22 32.02 -26.26
C ALA A 264 -1.61 31.34 -24.95
N ALA A 265 -2.74 31.78 -24.39
CA ALA A 265 -3.46 31.04 -23.36
C ALA A 265 -4.33 30.00 -24.05
N VAL A 266 -4.24 28.74 -23.63
CA VAL A 266 -4.89 27.62 -24.31
C VAL A 266 -5.76 26.86 -23.31
N THR A 267 -7.01 26.63 -23.68
CA THR A 267 -7.95 25.84 -22.90
C THR A 267 -8.37 24.63 -23.72
N GLU A 268 -8.11 23.43 -23.22
CA GLU A 268 -8.61 22.19 -23.83
C GLU A 268 -10.03 21.97 -23.36
N VAL A 269 -10.99 22.27 -24.23
CA VAL A 269 -12.42 22.27 -23.91
C VAL A 269 -12.88 20.87 -23.53
N ILE A 270 -12.51 19.89 -24.35
CA ILE A 270 -12.76 18.47 -24.12
C ILE A 270 -11.65 17.66 -24.78
N GLY A 271 -11.22 16.58 -24.15
CA GLY A 271 -10.23 15.67 -24.72
C GLY A 271 -10.20 14.32 -24.05
N LEU A 272 -9.48 13.39 -24.67
CA LEU A 272 -9.30 12.04 -24.14
C LEU A 272 -7.85 11.63 -24.28
N LEU A 273 -7.28 11.15 -23.18
CA LEU A 273 -5.95 10.55 -23.12
C LEU A 273 -6.07 9.06 -22.86
N TRP A 274 -5.18 8.29 -23.47
CA TRP A 274 -4.96 6.87 -23.23
C TRP A 274 -3.55 6.65 -22.73
N TYR A 275 -3.43 5.88 -21.66
CA TYR A 275 -2.16 5.52 -21.03
C TYR A 275 -1.74 4.11 -21.44
N ARG A 276 -0.43 3.89 -21.55
CA ARG A 276 0.10 2.53 -21.50
C ARG A 276 -0.17 1.92 -20.13
N ARG A 277 -0.19 0.58 -20.06
CA ARG A 277 -0.52 -0.19 -18.84
C ARG A 277 0.34 0.18 -17.62
N ASP A 278 1.53 0.70 -17.84
CA ASP A 278 2.52 1.08 -16.83
C ASP A 278 2.61 2.60 -16.59
N PHE A 279 1.77 3.41 -17.25
CA PHE A 279 1.74 4.88 -17.17
C PHE A 279 3.05 5.59 -17.51
N THR A 280 3.94 4.96 -18.28
CA THR A 280 5.20 5.61 -18.73
C THR A 280 5.00 6.49 -19.96
N GLN A 281 3.89 6.31 -20.68
CA GLN A 281 3.54 7.04 -21.88
C GLN A 281 2.02 7.22 -21.94
N TYR A 282 1.60 8.28 -22.61
CA TYR A 282 0.21 8.51 -22.98
C TYR A 282 0.13 9.11 -24.38
N SER A 283 -1.00 8.90 -25.04
CA SER A 283 -1.36 9.60 -26.26
C SER A 283 -2.81 10.04 -26.18
N GLY A 284 -3.20 11.03 -26.97
CA GLY A 284 -4.57 11.48 -26.95
C GLY A 284 -4.83 12.66 -27.86
N PHE A 285 -6.07 13.14 -27.82
CA PHE A 285 -6.47 14.33 -28.55
C PHE A 285 -7.44 15.17 -27.75
N SER A 286 -7.47 16.47 -28.05
CA SER A 286 -8.42 17.41 -27.47
C SER A 286 -8.86 18.46 -28.47
N VAL A 287 -10.05 19.00 -28.25
CA VAL A 287 -10.53 20.24 -28.86
C VAL A 287 -10.03 21.39 -27.99
N VAL A 288 -9.45 22.40 -28.61
CA VAL A 288 -8.82 23.51 -27.90
C VAL A 288 -9.42 24.84 -28.31
N ALA A 289 -9.53 25.75 -27.36
CA ALA A 289 -9.73 27.16 -27.58
C ALA A 289 -8.43 27.89 -27.22
N SER A 290 -8.01 28.84 -28.04
CA SER A 290 -6.78 29.59 -27.80
C SER A 290 -7.03 31.09 -27.85
N ALA A 291 -6.48 31.83 -26.90
CA ALA A 291 -6.57 33.27 -26.79
C ALA A 291 -5.18 33.91 -26.90
N ILE A 292 -5.07 34.91 -27.78
CA ILE A 292 -3.88 35.74 -27.99
C ILE A 292 -4.30 37.19 -27.74
N ASN A 293 -3.40 38.01 -27.21
CA ASN A 293 -3.69 39.43 -26.98
C ASN A 293 -4.05 40.14 -28.29
N ASN A 294 -5.16 40.90 -28.27
CA ASN A 294 -5.66 41.69 -29.40
C ASN A 294 -6.05 40.88 -30.64
N GLU A 295 -6.31 39.57 -30.52
CA GLU A 295 -6.82 38.74 -31.61
C GLU A 295 -8.08 37.97 -31.19
N PRO A 296 -9.02 37.68 -32.11
CA PRO A 296 -10.18 36.83 -31.84
C PRO A 296 -9.77 35.43 -31.38
N VAL A 297 -10.53 34.83 -30.46
CA VAL A 297 -10.30 33.45 -29.98
C VAL A 297 -10.29 32.46 -31.14
N GLY A 298 -9.27 31.60 -31.16
CA GLY A 298 -9.15 30.51 -32.12
C GLY A 298 -9.69 29.21 -31.55
N VAL A 299 -10.18 28.34 -32.43
CA VAL A 299 -10.62 26.98 -32.09
C VAL A 299 -9.78 26.00 -32.88
N GLY A 300 -9.41 24.88 -32.28
CA GLY A 300 -8.49 23.95 -32.89
C GLY A 300 -8.62 22.53 -32.37
N ILE A 301 -7.75 21.68 -32.87
CA ILE A 301 -7.49 20.34 -32.34
C ILE A 301 -6.05 20.25 -31.88
N MET A 302 -5.80 19.39 -30.90
CA MET A 302 -4.48 19.16 -30.33
C MET A 302 -4.24 17.67 -30.16
N ALA A 303 -3.07 17.20 -30.55
CA ALA A 303 -2.56 15.87 -30.29
C ALA A 303 -1.59 15.90 -29.10
N HIS A 304 -1.73 14.90 -28.25
CA HIS A 304 -0.88 14.66 -27.09
C HIS A 304 0.07 13.51 -27.42
N LEU A 305 1.37 13.78 -27.49
CA LEU A 305 2.37 12.80 -27.92
C LEU A 305 3.25 12.30 -26.78
N ALA A 306 3.61 13.18 -25.85
CA ALA A 306 4.45 12.86 -24.70
C ALA A 306 4.26 13.90 -23.60
N ARG A 307 4.82 13.63 -22.40
CA ARG A 307 4.83 14.59 -21.30
C ARG A 307 5.48 15.89 -21.75
N GLY A 308 4.69 16.97 -21.74
CA GLY A 308 5.14 18.32 -22.07
C GLY A 308 5.22 18.66 -23.56
N VAL A 309 4.94 17.71 -24.47
CA VAL A 309 4.91 17.98 -25.91
C VAL A 309 3.49 17.76 -26.44
N ARG A 310 2.85 18.87 -26.81
CA ARG A 310 1.52 18.89 -27.42
C ARG A 310 1.54 19.76 -28.65
N LEU A 311 1.00 19.22 -29.73
CA LEU A 311 0.99 19.84 -31.04
C LEU A 311 -0.45 19.99 -31.48
N GLY A 312 -0.84 21.19 -31.87
CA GLY A 312 -2.18 21.48 -32.33
C GLY A 312 -2.20 22.32 -33.59
N HIS A 313 -3.39 22.43 -34.15
CA HIS A 313 -3.68 23.34 -35.24
C HIS A 313 -4.93 24.13 -34.87
N VAL A 314 -4.82 25.45 -34.89
CA VAL A 314 -5.86 26.40 -34.46
C VAL A 314 -6.28 27.24 -35.65
N TRP A 315 -7.58 27.40 -35.80
CA TRP A 315 -8.20 28.28 -36.80
C TRP A 315 -8.76 29.52 -36.13
N ARG A 316 -8.42 30.69 -36.66
CA ARG A 316 -8.92 32.00 -36.23
C ARG A 316 -9.57 32.71 -37.39
N ARG A 317 -10.66 33.44 -37.14
CA ARG A 317 -11.30 34.29 -38.14
C ARG A 317 -10.89 35.75 -37.90
N SER A 318 -10.16 36.35 -38.84
CA SER A 318 -9.78 37.77 -38.84
C SER A 318 -10.14 38.38 -40.19
N ASP A 319 -10.79 39.53 -40.18
CA ASP A 319 -11.15 40.29 -41.39
C ASP A 319 -11.87 39.42 -42.45
N GLY A 320 -12.77 38.55 -41.98
CA GLY A 320 -13.55 37.64 -42.83
C GLY A 320 -12.79 36.42 -43.35
N LYS A 321 -11.47 36.31 -43.12
CA LYS A 321 -10.65 35.17 -43.55
C LYS A 321 -10.33 34.24 -42.37
N THR A 322 -10.28 32.94 -42.65
CA THR A 322 -9.82 31.93 -41.68
C THR A 322 -8.32 31.71 -41.85
N MET A 323 -7.57 31.91 -40.77
CA MET A 323 -6.13 31.65 -40.71
C MET A 323 -5.85 30.45 -39.84
N GLY A 324 -5.09 29.49 -40.37
CA GLY A 324 -4.58 28.34 -39.62
C GLY A 324 -3.21 28.65 -38.99
N ARG A 325 -3.00 28.19 -37.76
CA ARG A 325 -1.73 28.34 -37.03
C ARG A 325 -1.36 27.05 -36.35
N PHE A 326 -0.06 26.75 -36.30
CA PHE A 326 0.45 25.62 -35.52
C PHE A 326 0.58 26.04 -34.07
N LEU A 327 0.10 25.20 -33.16
CA LEU A 327 0.16 25.43 -31.72
C LEU A 327 1.12 24.43 -31.08
N VAL A 328 2.06 24.93 -30.29
CA VAL A 328 2.88 24.10 -29.38
C VAL A 328 2.55 24.54 -27.96
N SER A 329 2.12 23.62 -27.09
CA SER A 329 1.70 23.97 -25.73
C SER A 329 2.38 23.12 -24.66
N ALA A 330 2.62 23.71 -23.49
CA ALA A 330 3.10 23.05 -22.27
C ALA A 330 2.12 23.23 -21.08
N ASP A 331 1.93 22.16 -20.29
CA ASP A 331 0.96 22.16 -19.19
C ASP A 331 1.44 23.12 -18.10
N LEU A 332 0.60 24.11 -17.77
CA LEU A 332 0.94 25.16 -16.82
C LEU A 332 1.12 24.60 -15.41
N TYR A 333 0.25 23.66 -14.99
CA TYR A 333 0.34 23.06 -13.66
C TYR A 333 1.57 22.17 -13.55
N GLY A 334 1.85 21.36 -14.58
CA GLY A 334 3.08 20.59 -14.67
C GLY A 334 4.34 21.46 -14.55
N PHE A 335 4.36 22.62 -15.20
CA PHE A 335 5.48 23.57 -15.08
C PHE A 335 5.60 24.15 -13.66
N LEU A 336 4.49 24.55 -13.04
CA LEU A 336 4.45 25.09 -11.68
C LEU A 336 4.85 24.05 -10.61
N GLU A 337 4.45 22.78 -10.76
CA GLU A 337 4.85 21.71 -9.84
C GLU A 337 6.38 21.49 -9.88
N HIS A 338 6.97 21.49 -11.09
CA HIS A 338 8.42 21.36 -11.25
C HIS A 338 9.19 22.57 -10.71
N SER A 339 8.69 23.78 -10.92
CA SER A 339 9.35 24.99 -10.42
C SER A 339 9.36 25.01 -8.90
N LYS A 340 8.23 24.68 -8.24
CA LYS A 340 8.16 24.54 -6.78
C LYS A 340 9.14 23.47 -6.26
N ALA A 341 9.13 22.28 -6.85
CA ALA A 341 10.03 21.20 -6.44
C ALA A 341 11.51 21.53 -6.65
N SER A 342 11.84 22.35 -7.66
CA SER A 342 13.19 22.86 -7.89
C SER A 342 13.61 23.85 -6.79
N VAL A 343 12.73 24.80 -6.46
CA VAL A 343 12.94 25.78 -5.40
C VAL A 343 13.09 25.10 -4.03
N ASP A 344 12.22 24.15 -3.69
CA ASP A 344 12.27 23.44 -2.41
C ASP A 344 13.54 22.58 -2.29
N ARG A 345 13.99 21.93 -3.37
CA ARG A 345 15.29 21.25 -3.42
C ARG A 345 16.45 22.22 -3.23
N GLY A 346 16.44 23.35 -3.92
CA GLY A 346 17.45 24.40 -3.76
C GLY A 346 17.51 24.93 -2.32
N ARG A 347 16.36 25.13 -1.68
CA ARG A 347 16.26 25.51 -0.26
C ARG A 347 16.81 24.44 0.67
N ALA A 348 16.49 23.17 0.43
CA ALA A 348 17.01 22.06 1.22
C ALA A 348 18.54 21.95 1.11
N TYR A 349 19.11 22.08 -0.09
CA TYR A 349 20.55 22.13 -0.30
C TYR A 349 21.21 23.33 0.39
N ALA A 350 20.62 24.52 0.27
CA ALA A 350 21.12 25.72 0.93
C ALA A 350 21.14 25.56 2.45
N ARG A 351 20.08 24.99 3.05
CA ARG A 351 20.03 24.68 4.48
C ARG A 351 21.08 23.65 4.89
N ALA A 352 21.28 22.60 4.10
CA ALA A 352 22.32 21.60 4.37
C ALA A 352 23.74 22.19 4.28
N ALA A 353 23.98 23.11 3.34
CA ALA A 353 25.26 23.80 3.19
C ALA A 353 25.55 24.78 4.33
N LEU A 354 24.51 25.43 4.90
CA LEU A 354 24.61 26.33 6.05
C LEU A 354 24.89 25.62 7.39
N VAL A 355 24.72 24.29 7.46
CA VAL A 355 24.98 23.47 8.67
C VAL A 355 26.38 22.84 8.65
N LEU A 356 27.22 23.15 7.66
CA LEU A 356 28.62 22.73 7.70
C LEU A 356 29.34 23.45 8.87
N PRO A 357 29.89 22.71 9.85
CA PRO A 357 30.55 23.31 10.99
C PRO A 357 31.75 24.11 10.49
N GLY A 358 31.78 25.39 10.83
CA GLY A 358 32.95 26.23 10.64
C GLY A 358 34.16 25.50 11.20
N LYS A 359 35.16 25.24 10.34
CA LYS A 359 36.47 24.75 10.78
C LYS A 359 36.94 25.67 11.90
N ARG A 360 37.07 25.11 13.10
CA ARG A 360 37.94 25.67 14.14
C ARG A 360 39.37 25.29 13.83
#